data_AF-A0A4Y2FTH1-F1
#
_entry.id   AF-A0A4Y2FTH1-F1
#
_cell.length_a   1.000
_cell.length_b   1.000
_cell.length_c   1.000
_cell.angle_alpha   90.00
_cell.angle_beta   90.00
_cell.angle_gamma   90.00
#
_symmetry.space_group_name_H-M   'P 1'
#
loop_
_entity.id
_entity.type
_entity.pdbx_description
1 polymer ?
#
loop_
_entity_poly.entity_id
_entity_poly.type
_entity_poly.pdbx_seq_one_letter_code
_entity_poly.pdbx_strand_id
1 'polypeptide(L)'
;MPPKRQNIGRCTNAAKRKREERQYETEETAQRNEGNEITNVTFTCYPESSQQHETSRVKIRELRQSLSYSDRNEQRDNSRLRMQMNRLNQLVKLDRIAFQYNSEIEYSLHPVVVVESRNKVCTNCTALKFKNEAPGMSCLNGKVKLPSLKAPLEPLFSLVAGTTTQSKHFLNNIRNYNTCFSNDFVLVQRI
;
A
#
# COMPACT_ATOMS: atom_id res chain seq x y z
N MET A 1 -13.34 -50.47 31.80
CA MET A 1 -11.91 -50.11 31.74
C MET A 1 -11.71 -49.01 30.70
N PRO A 2 -10.95 -47.94 30.96
CA PRO A 2 -10.66 -46.96 29.92
C PRO A 2 -9.68 -47.56 28.90
N PRO A 3 -9.82 -47.26 27.59
CA PRO A 3 -8.93 -47.79 26.57
C PRO A 3 -7.49 -47.27 26.77
N LYS A 4 -6.51 -48.17 26.68
CA LYS A 4 -5.08 -47.83 26.75
C LYS A 4 -4.74 -46.85 25.63
N ARG A 5 -4.25 -45.66 25.98
CA ARG A 5 -3.69 -44.69 25.03
C ARG A 5 -2.43 -45.30 24.40
N GLN A 6 -2.55 -45.83 23.19
CA GLN A 6 -1.39 -46.16 22.37
C GLN A 6 -0.92 -44.89 21.64
N ASN A 7 0.39 -44.73 21.47
CA ASN A 7 1.09 -43.64 20.74
C ASN A 7 1.53 -42.40 21.54
N ILE A 8 2.08 -42.55 22.74
CA ILE A 8 2.70 -41.42 23.47
C ILE A 8 4.05 -40.97 22.84
N GLY A 9 4.66 -41.79 21.97
CA GLY A 9 5.98 -41.52 21.37
C GLY A 9 6.02 -41.28 19.86
N ARG A 10 4.87 -41.21 19.16
CA ARG A 10 4.86 -41.12 17.69
C ARG A 10 4.99 -39.67 17.22
N CYS A 11 6.22 -39.24 16.94
CA CYS A 11 6.50 -37.95 16.32
C CYS A 11 6.14 -37.97 14.83
N THR A 12 5.35 -37.00 14.37
CA THR A 12 4.95 -36.88 12.96
C THR A 12 6.14 -36.45 12.09
N ASN A 13 6.12 -36.80 10.80
CA ASN A 13 7.19 -36.39 9.87
C ASN A 13 7.30 -34.85 9.77
N ALA A 14 6.20 -34.13 9.93
CA ALA A 14 6.20 -32.67 10.03
C ALA A 14 6.94 -32.16 11.28
N ALA A 15 6.72 -32.79 12.43
CA ALA A 15 7.42 -32.44 13.67
C ALA A 15 8.92 -32.80 13.62
N LYS A 16 9.31 -33.86 12.90
CA LYS A 16 10.72 -34.17 12.61
C LYS A 16 11.39 -33.11 11.75
N ARG A 17 10.76 -32.73 10.62
CA ARG A 17 11.26 -31.66 9.73
C ARG A 17 11.42 -30.33 10.45
N LYS A 18 10.44 -29.93 11.26
CA LYS A 18 10.50 -28.72 12.12
C LYS A 18 11.62 -28.77 13.15
N ARG A 19 12.09 -29.96 13.55
CA ARG A 19 13.22 -30.13 14.47
C ARG A 19 14.55 -30.01 13.73
N GLU A 20 14.63 -30.57 12.53
CA GLU A 20 15.78 -30.44 11.63
C GLU A 20 15.96 -28.98 11.18
N GLU A 21 14.89 -28.29 10.81
CA GLU A 21 14.92 -26.85 10.47
C GLU A 21 15.48 -26.00 11.62
N ARG A 22 15.12 -26.32 12.88
CA ARG A 22 15.67 -25.66 14.08
C ARG A 22 17.13 -25.97 14.38
N GLN A 23 17.66 -27.10 13.87
CA GLN A 23 19.07 -27.45 14.05
C GLN A 23 20.01 -26.66 13.14
N TYR A 24 19.49 -26.12 12.03
CA TYR A 24 20.26 -25.32 11.07
C TYR A 24 19.83 -23.85 11.05
N GLU A 25 19.06 -23.42 12.05
CA GLU A 25 18.56 -22.06 12.16
C GLU A 25 19.71 -21.11 12.56
N THR A 26 19.88 -20.02 11.81
CA THR A 26 20.89 -18.99 12.10
C THR A 26 20.44 -18.10 13.25
N GLU A 27 21.38 -17.53 14.01
CA GLU A 27 21.09 -16.67 15.18
C GLU A 27 20.13 -15.50 14.85
N GLU A 28 20.24 -14.93 13.65
CA GLU A 28 19.36 -13.86 13.18
C GLU A 28 17.92 -14.34 12.91
N THR A 29 17.76 -15.58 12.41
CA THR A 29 16.44 -16.18 12.20
C THR A 29 15.81 -16.67 13.50
N ALA A 30 16.61 -17.14 14.45
CA ALA A 30 16.18 -17.47 15.80
C ALA A 30 15.66 -16.24 16.56
N GLN A 31 16.41 -15.12 16.58
CA GLN A 31 15.98 -13.88 17.22
C GLN A 31 14.72 -13.29 16.59
N ARG A 32 14.58 -13.38 15.25
CA ARG A 32 13.38 -12.96 14.54
C ARG A 32 12.16 -13.80 14.91
N ASN A 33 12.33 -15.11 15.04
CA ASN A 33 11.25 -16.03 15.39
C ASN A 33 10.81 -15.86 16.85
N GLU A 34 11.75 -15.62 17.77
CA GLU A 34 11.48 -15.31 19.16
C GLU A 34 10.74 -13.96 19.30
N GLY A 35 11.16 -12.93 18.56
CA GLY A 35 10.45 -11.65 18.49
C GLY A 35 9.02 -11.79 17.93
N ASN A 36 8.81 -12.65 16.93
CA ASN A 36 7.48 -12.97 16.39
C ASN A 36 6.61 -13.75 17.40
N GLU A 37 7.21 -14.63 18.20
CA GLU A 37 6.49 -15.39 19.22
C GLU A 37 6.06 -14.48 20.38
N ILE A 38 6.94 -13.61 20.85
CA ILE A 38 6.65 -12.60 21.88
C ILE A 38 5.53 -11.65 21.40
N THR A 39 5.59 -11.16 20.16
CA THR A 39 4.55 -10.26 19.62
C THR A 39 3.19 -10.95 19.47
N ASN A 40 3.15 -12.22 19.04
CA ASN A 40 1.91 -12.99 18.97
C ASN A 40 1.31 -13.29 20.35
N VAL A 41 2.12 -13.64 21.34
CA VAL A 41 1.67 -13.82 22.74
C VAL A 41 1.18 -12.50 23.33
N THR A 42 1.89 -11.40 23.07
CA THR A 42 1.51 -10.06 23.55
C THR A 42 0.18 -9.63 22.94
N PHE A 43 -0.06 -9.88 21.64
CA PHE A 43 -1.32 -9.58 20.96
C PHE A 43 -2.52 -10.41 21.49
N THR A 44 -2.27 -11.62 21.99
CA THR A 44 -3.31 -12.52 22.52
C THR A 44 -3.61 -12.32 24.01
N CYS A 45 -2.74 -11.62 24.76
CA CYS A 45 -2.92 -11.39 26.21
C CYS A 45 -3.52 -10.02 26.58
N TYR A 46 -3.88 -9.15 25.63
CA TYR A 46 -4.63 -7.92 25.95
C TYR A 46 -6.11 -8.25 26.21
N PRO A 47 -6.65 -8.01 27.42
CA PRO A 47 -7.99 -8.44 27.79
C PRO A 47 -9.11 -7.73 27.00
N GLU A 48 -8.88 -6.51 26.50
CA GLU A 48 -9.86 -5.75 25.70
C GLU A 48 -10.12 -6.35 24.31
N SER A 49 -9.11 -7.00 23.69
CA SER A 49 -9.26 -7.61 22.36
C SER A 49 -9.91 -8.99 22.41
N SER A 50 -9.71 -9.74 23.50
CA SER A 50 -10.18 -11.12 23.66
C SER A 50 -11.70 -11.22 23.73
N GLN A 51 -12.37 -10.35 24.49
CA GLN A 51 -13.84 -10.33 24.55
C GLN A 51 -14.48 -9.88 23.23
N GLN A 52 -13.88 -8.91 22.53
CA GLN A 52 -14.37 -8.46 21.21
C GLN A 52 -14.19 -9.54 20.13
N HIS A 53 -13.07 -10.27 20.16
CA HIS A 53 -12.85 -11.38 19.25
C HIS A 53 -13.83 -12.54 19.49
N GLU A 54 -14.08 -12.90 20.76
CA GLU A 54 -14.97 -14.00 21.08
C GLU A 54 -16.43 -13.65 20.76
N THR A 55 -16.88 -12.44 21.09
CA THR A 55 -18.22 -11.96 20.70
C THR A 55 -18.39 -11.91 19.18
N SER A 56 -17.37 -11.49 18.43
CA SER A 56 -17.40 -11.51 16.97
C SER A 56 -17.48 -12.93 16.41
N ARG A 57 -16.75 -13.88 17.01
CA ARG A 57 -16.79 -15.31 16.61
C ARG A 57 -18.16 -15.93 16.84
N VAL A 58 -18.77 -15.66 17.99
CA VAL A 58 -20.13 -16.15 18.33
C VAL A 58 -21.15 -15.58 17.35
N LYS A 59 -21.12 -14.27 17.07
CA LYS A 59 -22.02 -13.62 16.09
C LYS A 59 -21.89 -14.22 14.69
N ILE A 60 -20.66 -14.48 14.22
CA ILE A 60 -20.43 -15.14 12.93
C ILE A 60 -20.99 -16.57 12.91
N ARG A 61 -20.89 -17.29 14.04
CA ARG A 61 -21.40 -18.66 14.15
C ARG A 61 -22.93 -18.70 14.12
N GLU A 62 -23.59 -17.82 14.85
CA GLU A 62 -25.05 -17.68 14.86
C GLU A 62 -25.57 -17.29 13.48
N LEU A 63 -24.95 -16.29 12.83
CA LEU A 63 -25.29 -15.91 11.46
C LEU A 63 -25.15 -17.08 10.47
N ARG A 64 -24.13 -17.94 10.64
CA ARG A 64 -23.96 -19.15 9.82
C ARG A 64 -24.97 -20.26 10.10
N GLN A 65 -25.58 -20.26 11.29
CA GLN A 65 -26.62 -21.20 11.68
C GLN A 65 -28.01 -20.73 11.22
N SER A 66 -28.23 -19.41 11.11
CA SER A 66 -29.48 -18.83 10.63
C SER A 66 -29.63 -18.83 9.10
N LEU A 67 -28.56 -19.08 8.34
CA LEU A 67 -28.59 -19.14 6.87
C LEU A 67 -29.23 -20.43 6.36
N SER A 68 -30.02 -20.32 5.29
CA SER A 68 -30.61 -21.48 4.62
C SER A 68 -29.53 -22.34 3.94
N TYR A 69 -29.88 -23.57 3.55
CA TYR A 69 -28.95 -24.45 2.86
C TYR A 69 -28.46 -23.87 1.52
N SER A 70 -29.32 -23.19 0.75
CA SER A 70 -28.91 -22.55 -0.50
C SER A 70 -27.94 -21.40 -0.25
N ASP A 71 -28.21 -20.54 0.73
CA ASP A 71 -27.38 -19.37 1.02
C ASP A 71 -25.97 -19.79 1.47
N ARG A 72 -25.87 -20.90 2.23
CA ARG A 72 -24.57 -21.45 2.62
C ARG A 72 -23.77 -21.99 1.45
N ASN A 73 -24.43 -22.60 0.46
CA ASN A 73 -23.77 -23.07 -0.75
C ASN A 73 -23.32 -21.91 -1.63
N GLU A 74 -24.17 -20.90 -1.82
CA GLU A 74 -23.83 -19.69 -2.56
C GLU A 74 -22.65 -18.95 -1.92
N GLN A 75 -22.63 -18.81 -0.59
CA GLN A 75 -21.50 -18.18 0.11
C GLN A 75 -20.19 -18.97 -0.07
N ARG A 76 -20.26 -20.31 -0.09
CA ARG A 76 -19.10 -21.16 -0.38
C ARG A 76 -18.62 -21.01 -1.82
N ASP A 77 -19.54 -20.98 -2.77
CA ASP A 77 -19.20 -20.84 -4.19
C ASP A 77 -18.65 -19.44 -4.50
N ASN A 78 -19.23 -18.39 -3.93
CA ASN A 78 -18.67 -17.04 -3.97
C ASN A 78 -17.26 -16.97 -3.34
N SER A 79 -17.04 -17.67 -2.23
CA SER A 79 -15.71 -17.75 -1.62
C SER A 79 -14.70 -18.46 -2.53
N ARG A 80 -15.13 -19.52 -3.23
CA ARG A 80 -14.30 -20.24 -4.22
C ARG A 80 -13.99 -19.36 -5.43
N LEU A 81 -14.99 -18.69 -5.98
CA LEU A 81 -14.84 -17.76 -7.10
C LEU A 81 -13.87 -16.63 -6.73
N ARG A 82 -14.00 -16.04 -5.55
CA ARG A 82 -13.07 -15.01 -5.06
C ARG A 82 -11.65 -15.54 -4.94
N MET A 83 -11.46 -16.74 -4.40
CA MET A 83 -10.13 -17.38 -4.32
C MET A 83 -9.53 -17.63 -5.71
N GLN A 84 -10.35 -18.03 -6.69
CA GLN A 84 -9.92 -18.23 -8.07
C GLN A 84 -9.54 -16.90 -8.73
N MET A 85 -10.37 -15.86 -8.59
CA MET A 85 -10.08 -14.51 -9.08
C MET A 85 -8.79 -13.96 -8.47
N ASN A 86 -8.58 -14.14 -7.17
CA ASN A 86 -7.35 -13.72 -6.50
C ASN A 86 -6.11 -14.41 -7.08
N ARG A 87 -6.19 -15.70 -7.41
CA ARG A 87 -5.09 -16.43 -8.05
C ARG A 87 -4.80 -15.91 -9.45
N LEU A 88 -5.83 -15.63 -10.24
CA LEU A 88 -5.66 -15.06 -11.58
C LEU A 88 -5.09 -13.64 -11.52
N ASN A 89 -5.55 -12.82 -10.56
CA ASN A 89 -5.01 -11.49 -10.32
C ASN A 89 -3.50 -11.53 -10.03
N GLN A 90 -3.00 -12.55 -9.34
CA GLN A 90 -1.56 -12.71 -9.07
C GLN A 90 -0.70 -13.02 -10.32
N LEU A 91 -1.33 -13.42 -11.43
CA LEU A 91 -0.65 -13.73 -12.69
C LEU A 91 -0.61 -12.55 -13.66
N VAL A 92 -1.30 -11.44 -13.33
CA VAL A 92 -1.35 -10.25 -14.18
C VAL A 92 0.04 -9.63 -14.28
N LYS A 93 0.54 -9.44 -15.50
CA LYS A 93 1.78 -8.68 -15.72
C LYS A 93 1.52 -7.21 -15.46
N LEU A 94 2.31 -6.61 -14.56
CA LEU A 94 2.16 -5.21 -14.17
C LEU A 94 3.02 -4.25 -15.01
N ASP A 95 3.51 -4.68 -16.17
CA ASP A 95 4.32 -3.81 -17.02
C ASP A 95 3.46 -2.66 -17.55
N ARG A 96 3.82 -1.42 -17.16
CA ARG A 96 3.16 -0.17 -17.58
C ARG A 96 1.67 -0.04 -17.21
N ILE A 97 1.16 -0.85 -16.28
CA ILE A 97 -0.26 -0.78 -15.86
C ILE A 97 -0.68 0.58 -15.28
N ALA A 98 0.29 1.38 -14.82
CA ALA A 98 0.03 2.75 -14.38
C ALA A 98 -0.59 3.62 -15.49
N PHE A 99 -0.33 3.30 -16.76
CA PHE A 99 -0.88 4.00 -17.92
C PHE A 99 -2.13 3.30 -18.50
N GLN A 100 -2.44 2.08 -18.07
CA GLN A 100 -3.54 1.25 -18.55
C GLN A 100 -4.27 0.65 -17.36
N TYR A 101 -4.92 1.52 -16.59
CA TYR A 101 -5.68 1.10 -15.42
C TYR A 101 -6.89 0.26 -15.84
N ASN A 102 -6.95 -0.99 -15.35
CA ASN A 102 -8.13 -1.86 -15.46
C ASN A 102 -8.80 -1.99 -14.08
N SER A 103 -10.06 -1.55 -13.95
CA SER A 103 -10.84 -1.60 -12.71
C SER A 103 -11.30 -2.99 -12.28
N GLU A 104 -11.21 -4.00 -13.16
CA GLU A 104 -11.57 -5.39 -12.84
C GLU A 104 -10.49 -6.11 -12.03
N ILE A 105 -9.27 -5.55 -12.00
CA ILE A 105 -8.13 -6.14 -11.29
C ILE A 105 -8.07 -5.57 -9.87
N GLU A 106 -8.10 -6.45 -8.88
CA GLU A 106 -7.93 -6.07 -7.48
C GLU A 106 -6.43 -5.93 -7.15
N TYR A 107 -5.82 -4.80 -7.56
CA TYR A 107 -4.38 -4.56 -7.41
C TYR A 107 -3.89 -4.67 -5.96
N SER A 108 -4.71 -4.33 -4.98
CA SER A 108 -4.36 -4.41 -3.54
C SER A 108 -4.02 -5.83 -3.08
N LEU A 109 -4.50 -6.87 -3.79
CA LEU A 109 -4.20 -8.26 -3.49
C LEU A 109 -2.99 -8.80 -4.26
N HIS A 110 -2.43 -8.01 -5.18
CA HIS A 110 -1.31 -8.44 -5.98
C HIS A 110 -0.02 -8.43 -5.15
N PRO A 111 0.78 -9.51 -5.14
CA PRO A 111 1.93 -9.67 -4.23
C PRO A 111 3.02 -8.60 -4.41
N VAL A 112 3.15 -8.05 -5.62
CA VAL A 112 4.10 -6.97 -5.94
C VAL A 112 3.57 -5.58 -5.59
N VAL A 113 2.24 -5.40 -5.50
CA VAL A 113 1.64 -4.09 -5.23
C VAL A 113 1.55 -3.92 -3.72
N VAL A 114 2.58 -3.32 -3.13
CA VAL A 114 2.62 -3.01 -1.71
C VAL A 114 2.29 -1.53 -1.53
N VAL A 115 1.06 -1.25 -1.08
CA VAL A 115 0.69 0.09 -0.60
C VAL A 115 1.14 0.19 0.85
N GLU A 116 2.37 0.68 1.05
CA GLU A 116 2.92 0.89 2.39
C GLU A 116 2.15 1.97 3.17
N SER A 117 2.19 1.93 4.51
CA SER A 117 1.62 2.99 5.33
C SER A 117 2.46 4.28 5.26
N ARG A 118 1.79 5.44 5.27
CA ARG A 118 2.45 6.77 5.30
C ARG A 118 2.98 7.11 6.67
N ASN A 119 4.07 6.46 7.06
CA ASN A 119 4.64 6.59 8.40
C ASN A 119 5.96 7.39 8.41
N LYS A 120 6.36 7.96 7.26
CA LYS A 120 7.58 8.77 7.16
C LYS A 120 7.25 10.24 7.22
N VAL A 121 7.96 10.99 8.05
CA VAL A 121 7.84 12.44 8.12
C VAL A 121 8.69 13.06 7.02
N CYS A 122 8.12 13.97 6.25
CA CYS A 122 8.81 14.74 5.23
C CYS A 122 9.65 15.85 5.87
N THR A 123 10.90 15.98 5.44
CA THR A 123 11.85 17.00 5.92
C THR A 123 11.41 18.43 5.57
N ASN A 124 10.71 18.62 4.45
CA ASN A 124 10.44 19.95 3.90
C ASN A 124 9.17 20.59 4.46
N CYS A 125 8.17 19.76 4.78
CA CYS A 125 6.82 20.19 5.10
C CYS A 125 6.29 19.57 6.42
N THR A 126 7.09 18.72 7.10
CA THR A 126 6.74 17.96 8.32
C THR A 126 5.50 17.05 8.21
N ALA A 127 4.98 16.83 7.01
CA ALA A 127 3.83 15.97 6.79
C ALA A 127 4.21 14.49 6.67
N LEU A 128 3.21 13.62 6.75
CA LEU A 128 3.36 12.19 6.49
C LEU A 128 3.46 11.91 4.98
N LYS A 129 4.41 11.06 4.59
CA LYS A 129 4.68 10.61 3.23
C LYS A 129 4.92 9.11 3.18
N PHE A 130 4.84 8.53 1.98
CA PHE A 130 5.27 7.14 1.77
C PHE A 130 6.80 7.03 1.79
N LYS A 131 7.32 5.84 2.12
CA LYS A 131 8.77 5.61 2.21
C LYS A 131 9.48 5.84 0.86
N ASN A 132 8.85 5.39 -0.22
CA ASN A 132 9.40 5.46 -1.57
C ASN A 132 8.78 6.60 -2.41
N GLU A 133 8.16 7.58 -1.75
CA GLU A 133 7.59 8.74 -2.43
C GLU A 133 8.70 9.62 -3.01
N ALA A 134 8.55 9.99 -4.29
CA ALA A 134 9.52 10.83 -4.97
C ALA A 134 9.67 12.20 -4.28
N PRO A 135 10.89 12.74 -4.16
CA PRO A 135 11.09 14.10 -3.66
C PRO A 135 10.26 15.10 -4.48
N GLY A 136 9.43 15.91 -3.81
CA GLY A 136 8.59 16.92 -4.46
C GLY A 136 7.14 16.49 -4.72
N MET A 137 6.78 15.21 -4.55
CA MET A 137 5.38 14.80 -4.52
C MET A 137 4.71 15.24 -3.20
N SER A 138 3.43 15.60 -3.32
CA SER A 138 2.70 16.37 -2.32
C SER A 138 2.52 15.63 -1.00
N CYS A 139 3.18 16.17 0.02
CA CYS A 139 2.82 16.01 1.41
C CYS A 139 1.30 16.20 1.64
N LEU A 140 0.55 15.16 1.99
CA LEU A 140 -0.84 15.35 2.42
C LEU A 140 -0.85 16.28 3.64
N ASN A 141 -1.61 17.38 3.58
CA ASN A 141 -1.68 18.43 4.62
C ASN A 141 -0.37 19.19 4.90
N GLY A 142 0.68 19.02 4.10
CA GLY A 142 1.92 19.80 4.22
C GLY A 142 1.91 21.03 3.32
N LYS A 143 2.22 22.21 3.87
CA LYS A 143 2.61 23.36 3.02
C LYS A 143 3.98 23.04 2.43
N VAL A 144 4.03 22.74 1.13
CA VAL A 144 5.30 22.56 0.42
C VAL A 144 6.04 23.90 0.43
N LYS A 145 7.12 23.99 1.21
CA LYS A 145 8.05 25.12 1.11
C LYS A 145 8.89 24.92 -0.17
N LEU A 146 8.40 25.48 -1.27
CA LEU A 146 9.18 25.54 -2.50
C LEU A 146 10.38 26.49 -2.29
N PRO A 147 11.56 26.19 -2.86
CA PRO A 147 12.63 27.17 -2.97
C PRO A 147 12.09 28.46 -3.59
N SER A 148 12.57 29.61 -3.12
CA SER A 148 12.22 30.88 -3.74
C SER A 148 12.69 30.86 -5.20
N LEU A 149 11.75 31.04 -6.13
CA LEU A 149 12.08 31.17 -7.54
C LEU A 149 12.95 32.43 -7.70
N LYS A 150 14.08 32.30 -8.41
CA LYS A 150 14.85 33.47 -8.79
C LYS A 150 13.97 34.39 -9.63
N ALA A 151 14.00 35.68 -9.34
CA ALA A 151 13.30 36.66 -10.16
C ALA A 151 13.80 36.51 -11.60
N PRO A 152 12.88 36.49 -12.59
CA PRO A 152 13.28 36.46 -13.99
C PRO A 152 14.14 37.70 -14.33
N LEU A 153 15.03 37.56 -15.31
CA LEU A 153 15.81 38.68 -15.83
C LEU A 153 14.94 39.57 -16.73
N GLU A 154 15.34 40.83 -16.91
CA GLU A 154 14.72 41.70 -17.93
C GLU A 154 15.02 41.18 -19.34
N PRO A 155 14.07 41.28 -20.29
CA PRO A 155 12.80 42.03 -20.23
C PRO A 155 11.61 41.26 -19.62
N LEU A 156 11.80 39.98 -19.23
CA LEU A 156 10.71 39.11 -18.83
C LEU A 156 10.09 39.54 -17.49
N PHE A 157 10.91 40.04 -16.56
CA PHE A 157 10.42 40.58 -15.29
C PHE A 157 9.40 41.71 -15.49
N SER A 158 9.72 42.72 -16.30
CA SER A 158 8.80 43.81 -16.62
C SER A 158 7.52 43.32 -17.31
N LEU A 159 7.60 42.27 -18.13
CA LEU A 159 6.43 41.68 -18.81
C LEU A 159 5.51 40.91 -17.86
N VAL A 160 6.04 40.24 -16.83
CA VAL A 160 5.23 39.46 -15.88
C VAL A 160 4.79 40.25 -14.64
N ALA A 161 5.32 41.46 -14.42
CA ALA A 161 5.04 42.27 -13.22
C ALA A 161 3.61 42.84 -13.15
N GLY A 162 2.88 42.93 -14.27
CA GLY A 162 1.52 43.47 -14.36
C GLY A 162 1.41 44.99 -14.23
N THR A 163 2.53 45.71 -14.15
CA THR A 163 2.57 47.13 -13.80
C THR A 163 2.30 48.05 -14.99
N THR A 164 2.81 47.71 -16.18
CA THR A 164 2.68 48.52 -17.39
C THR A 164 1.52 48.05 -18.29
N THR A 165 1.04 48.91 -19.18
CA THR A 165 0.03 48.54 -20.19
C THR A 165 0.52 47.37 -21.05
N GLN A 166 1.81 47.35 -21.41
CA GLN A 166 2.43 46.27 -22.15
C GLN A 166 2.42 44.95 -21.36
N SER A 167 2.75 45.00 -20.08
CA SER A 167 2.71 43.83 -19.19
C SER A 167 1.30 43.26 -19.06
N LYS A 168 0.28 44.11 -18.89
CA LYS A 168 -1.13 43.67 -18.84
C LYS A 168 -1.57 43.02 -20.16
N HIS A 169 -1.19 43.62 -21.30
CA HIS A 169 -1.46 43.04 -22.61
C HIS A 169 -0.79 41.67 -22.77
N PHE A 170 0.48 41.56 -22.35
CA PHE A 170 1.23 40.30 -22.37
C PHE A 170 0.54 39.21 -21.54
N LEU A 171 0.17 39.50 -20.29
CA LEU A 171 -0.50 38.54 -19.41
C LEU A 171 -1.87 38.10 -19.94
N ASN A 172 -2.66 39.03 -20.49
CA ASN A 172 -3.96 38.73 -21.08
C ASN A 172 -3.86 37.83 -22.32
N ASN A 173 -2.75 37.90 -23.05
CA ASN A 173 -2.52 37.16 -24.29
C ASN A 173 -1.45 36.07 -24.15
N ILE A 174 -1.06 35.69 -22.93
CA ILE A 174 0.09 34.82 -22.67
C ILE A 174 -0.01 33.47 -23.39
N ARG A 175 -1.23 32.93 -23.56
CA ARG A 175 -1.47 31.68 -24.31
C ARG A 175 -1.07 31.81 -25.77
N ASN A 176 -1.38 32.94 -26.40
CA ASN A 176 -1.03 33.21 -27.79
C ASN A 176 0.49 33.33 -27.95
N TYR A 177 1.14 34.10 -27.08
CA TYR A 177 2.60 34.22 -27.05
C TYR A 177 3.28 32.85 -26.86
N ASN A 178 2.83 32.04 -25.90
CA ASN A 178 3.36 30.69 -25.67
C ASN A 178 3.12 29.72 -26.84
N THR A 179 2.05 29.93 -27.59
CA THR A 179 1.76 29.14 -28.79
C THR A 179 2.75 29.46 -29.91
N CYS A 180 3.19 30.71 -30.02
CA CYS A 180 4.25 31.11 -30.94
C CYS A 180 5.60 30.44 -30.60
N PHE A 181 5.93 30.28 -29.32
CA PHE A 181 7.16 29.61 -28.89
C PHE A 181 7.12 28.07 -28.97
N SER A 182 5.93 27.47 -29.06
CA SER A 182 5.78 26.01 -29.19
C SER A 182 6.20 25.48 -30.57
N ASN A 183 6.31 26.34 -31.57
CA ASN A 183 6.67 25.95 -32.95
C ASN A 183 8.13 26.25 -33.33
N ASP A 184 8.90 26.87 -32.44
CA ASP A 184 10.34 27.10 -32.63
C ASP A 184 11.14 26.17 -31.70
N PHE A 185 11.73 25.15 -32.32
CA PHE A 185 12.74 24.18 -31.86
C PHE A 185 13.35 24.34 -30.43
N VAL A 186 13.23 23.26 -29.62
CA VAL A 186 14.24 22.71 -28.69
C VAL A 186 14.91 23.68 -27.72
N LEU A 187 14.33 23.90 -26.52
CA LEU A 187 15.08 23.93 -25.24
C LEU A 187 14.19 24.05 -23.98
N VAL A 188 13.37 23.03 -23.62
CA VAL A 188 12.96 22.89 -22.21
C VAL A 188 12.92 21.40 -21.83
N GLN A 189 14.08 20.76 -21.92
CA GLN A 189 14.36 19.62 -21.05
C GLN A 189 15.11 20.19 -19.83
N ARG A 190 14.53 19.97 -18.64
CA ARG A 190 15.02 20.34 -17.31
C ARG A 190 14.96 21.83 -16.95
N ILE A 191 13.83 22.22 -16.37
CA ILE A 191 13.78 22.73 -14.99
C ILE A 191 12.58 22.06 -14.31
#